data_AF-A0A317FN46-F1
#
_entry.id   AF-A0A317FN46-F1
#
_cell.length_a   1.000
_cell.length_b   1.000
_cell.length_c   1.000
_cell.angle_alpha   90.00
_cell.angle_beta   90.00
_cell.angle_gamma   90.00
#
_symmetry.space_group_name_H-M   'P 1'
#
loop_
_entity.id
_entity.type
_entity.pdbx_description
1 polymer ?
#
loop_
_entity_poly.entity_id
_entity_poly.type
_entity_poly.pdbx_seq_one_letter_code
_entity_poly.pdbx_strand_id
1 'polypeptide(L)'
;MIKNLAIVGASGHGKVIADIAEQLGFTVSFYDDAYPKKTHIEHWPIKGTCADLIALNNSTTTPSNDVVVAIGNNDIRQQKIKSLQQNGFNLTTLTHPTAVISQYSKIAPGTVIFAGAIINAFANIGVGCIINTAAVIEHDCSIGDFSHICPNVALAGGVSVGTKSWVGIGSQVKQLIAIGDNCLIGAGSTVVKNIPSNLTAFGSPAVVIKSH
;
A
#
# COMPACT_ATOMS: atom_id res chain seq x y z
N MET A 1 11.59 24.44 2.11
CA MET A 1 10.47 24.37 3.07
C MET A 1 10.40 22.96 3.61
N ILE A 2 10.21 22.79 4.92
CA ILE A 2 9.98 21.48 5.55
C ILE A 2 8.59 21.00 5.09
N LYS A 3 8.51 19.79 4.52
CA LYS A 3 7.22 19.19 4.13
C LYS A 3 6.66 18.38 5.30
N ASN A 4 5.46 18.69 5.73
CA ASN A 4 4.77 17.92 6.77
C ASN A 4 3.92 16.83 6.12
N LEU A 5 3.95 15.62 6.67
CA LEU A 5 3.13 14.51 6.21
C LEU A 5 2.28 13.95 7.35
N ALA A 6 0.96 13.91 7.14
CA ALA A 6 0.07 13.19 8.03
C ALA A 6 0.07 11.70 7.68
N ILE A 7 0.25 10.83 8.69
CA ILE A 7 0.19 9.37 8.53
C ILE A 7 -1.02 8.83 9.28
N VAL A 8 -1.99 8.25 8.57
CA VAL A 8 -3.15 7.61 9.19
C VAL A 8 -2.85 6.12 9.42
N GLY A 9 -2.69 5.73 10.69
CA GLY A 9 -2.37 4.36 11.12
C GLY A 9 -1.03 4.26 11.87
N ALA A 10 -1.09 4.22 13.20
CA ALA A 10 0.04 4.12 14.12
C ALA A 10 0.27 2.65 14.56
N SER A 11 0.67 1.81 13.60
CA SER A 11 1.03 0.39 13.84
C SER A 11 2.47 0.11 13.40
N GLY A 12 2.92 -1.15 13.50
CA GLY A 12 4.23 -1.56 12.95
C GLY A 12 4.41 -1.22 11.46
N HIS A 13 3.34 -1.32 10.66
CA HIS A 13 3.37 -0.91 9.25
C HIS A 13 3.55 0.61 9.10
N GLY A 14 2.90 1.39 9.98
CA GLY A 14 3.07 2.83 10.08
C GLY A 14 4.50 3.27 10.40
N LYS A 15 5.18 2.55 11.29
CA LYS A 15 6.59 2.84 11.62
C LYS A 15 7.49 2.79 10.38
N VAL A 16 7.31 1.78 9.52
CA VAL A 16 8.10 1.65 8.28
C VAL A 16 7.77 2.76 7.28
N ILE A 17 6.51 3.19 7.21
CA ILE A 17 6.09 4.30 6.35
C ILE A 17 6.63 5.64 6.86
N ALA A 18 6.65 5.86 8.17
CA ALA A 18 7.29 7.03 8.77
C ALA A 18 8.79 7.09 8.46
N ASP A 19 9.50 5.96 8.60
CA ASP A 19 10.92 5.86 8.24
C ASP A 19 11.15 6.20 6.75
N ILE A 20 10.33 5.68 5.83
CA ILE A 20 10.38 6.04 4.41
C ILE A 20 10.18 7.56 4.22
N ALA A 21 9.16 8.14 4.88
CA ALA A 21 8.85 9.55 4.75
C ALA A 21 9.99 10.45 5.27
N GLU A 22 10.63 10.08 6.39
CA GLU A 22 11.76 10.82 6.93
C GLU A 22 12.99 10.77 6.00
N GLN A 23 13.27 9.61 5.39
CA GLN A 23 14.31 9.49 4.36
C GLN A 23 14.04 10.36 3.12
N LEU A 24 12.76 10.68 2.85
CA LEU A 24 12.34 11.60 1.78
C LEU A 24 12.28 13.07 2.24
N GLY A 25 12.70 13.36 3.47
CA GLY A 25 12.78 14.72 4.02
C GLY A 25 11.45 15.26 4.57
N PHE A 26 10.47 14.39 4.83
CA PHE A 26 9.23 14.80 5.51
C PHE A 26 9.42 14.85 7.03
N THR A 27 8.68 15.75 7.67
CA THR A 27 8.37 15.67 9.10
C THR A 27 7.00 15.01 9.26
N VAL A 28 6.91 13.95 10.05
CA VAL A 28 5.71 13.12 10.13
C VAL A 28 4.89 13.39 11.38
N SER A 29 3.58 13.17 11.30
CA SER A 29 2.69 13.12 12.46
C SER A 29 1.62 12.06 12.25
N PHE A 30 1.40 11.22 13.24
CA PHE A 30 0.43 10.14 13.17
C PHE A 30 -0.98 10.57 13.58
N TYR A 31 -1.95 9.88 13.00
CA TYR A 31 -3.35 9.90 13.38
C TYR A 31 -3.87 8.47 13.43
N ASP A 32 -4.54 8.07 14.50
CA ASP A 32 -4.95 6.68 14.72
C ASP A 32 -6.25 6.59 15.53
N ASP A 33 -7.18 5.76 15.07
CA ASP A 33 -8.49 5.60 15.71
C ASP A 33 -8.49 4.53 16.83
N ALA A 34 -7.53 3.60 16.81
CA ALA A 34 -7.46 2.47 17.75
C ALA A 34 -6.82 2.87 19.08
N TYR A 35 -6.07 3.98 19.11
CA TYR A 35 -5.31 4.40 20.28
C TYR A 35 -5.63 5.83 20.75
N PRO A 36 -6.87 6.13 21.19
CA PRO A 36 -7.28 7.49 21.57
C PRO A 36 -6.50 8.06 22.77
N LYS A 37 -5.84 7.21 23.56
CA LYS A 37 -5.01 7.61 24.72
C LYS A 37 -3.52 7.60 24.45
N LYS A 38 -3.04 7.01 23.33
CA LYS A 38 -1.61 7.05 23.02
C LYS A 38 -1.29 8.37 22.35
N THR A 39 -0.28 9.05 22.87
CA THR A 39 0.20 10.31 22.33
C THR A 39 1.41 10.14 21.42
N HIS A 40 2.05 8.96 21.42
CA HIS A 40 3.24 8.66 20.63
C HIS A 40 3.26 7.20 20.16
N ILE A 41 3.93 6.97 19.03
CA ILE A 41 4.45 5.68 18.60
C ILE A 41 5.95 5.82 18.41
N GLU A 42 6.73 5.14 19.26
CA GLU A 42 8.16 5.44 19.42
C GLU A 42 8.38 6.94 19.69
N HIS A 43 9.14 7.63 18.84
CA HIS A 43 9.40 9.06 18.95
C HIS A 43 8.42 9.93 18.14
N TRP A 44 7.55 9.33 17.32
CA TRP A 44 6.62 10.08 16.49
C TRP A 44 5.34 10.44 17.24
N PRO A 45 4.87 11.70 17.13
CA PRO A 45 3.65 12.13 17.81
C PRO A 45 2.40 11.55 17.14
N ILE A 46 1.43 11.13 17.95
CA ILE A 46 0.06 10.81 17.55
C ILE A 46 -0.81 12.02 17.93
N LYS A 47 -1.29 12.76 16.93
CA LYS A 47 -2.00 14.04 17.11
C LYS A 47 -3.51 13.91 17.27
N GLY A 48 -4.06 12.70 17.11
CA GLY A 48 -5.48 12.43 17.28
C GLY A 48 -5.94 11.28 16.39
N THR A 49 -7.24 11.26 16.11
CA THR A 49 -7.91 10.31 15.22
C THR A 49 -7.89 10.79 13.76
N CYS A 50 -8.31 9.94 12.83
CA CYS A 50 -8.51 10.35 11.44
C CYS A 50 -9.58 11.46 11.31
N ALA A 51 -10.59 11.48 12.20
CA ALA A 51 -11.61 12.51 12.21
C ALA A 51 -11.04 13.87 12.65
N ASP A 52 -10.13 13.87 13.65
CA ASP A 52 -9.46 15.09 14.11
C ASP A 52 -8.60 15.70 13.01
N LEU A 53 -7.89 14.87 12.22
CA LEU A 53 -7.14 15.32 11.04
C LEU A 53 -8.05 16.05 10.05
N ILE A 54 -9.21 15.48 9.73
CA ILE A 54 -10.17 16.09 8.79
C ILE A 54 -10.72 17.42 9.34
N ALA A 55 -11.05 17.49 10.63
CA ALA A 55 -11.52 18.71 11.27
C ALA A 55 -10.46 19.84 11.24
N LEU A 56 -9.19 19.50 11.44
CA LEU A 56 -8.07 20.44 11.35
C LEU A 56 -7.90 21.00 9.93
N ASN A 57 -8.08 20.17 8.90
CA ASN A 57 -8.00 20.59 7.51
C ASN A 57 -9.07 21.62 7.14
N ASN A 58 -10.30 21.41 7.62
CA ASN A 58 -11.43 22.30 7.34
C ASN A 58 -11.34 23.65 8.05
N SER A 59 -10.50 23.80 9.08
CA SER A 59 -10.39 25.01 9.90
C SER A 59 -9.19 25.90 9.57
N THR A 60 -8.28 25.46 8.69
CA THR A 60 -7.05 26.18 8.37
C THR A 60 -7.09 26.82 6.97
N THR A 61 -6.58 28.05 6.85
CA THR A 61 -6.52 28.81 5.58
C THR A 61 -5.36 28.38 4.65
N THR A 62 -4.39 27.62 5.18
CA THR A 62 -3.26 27.03 4.42
C THR A 62 -2.94 25.62 4.94
N PRO A 63 -3.82 24.63 4.75
CA PRO A 63 -3.57 23.29 5.23
C PRO A 63 -2.46 22.60 4.41
N SER A 64 -1.62 21.83 5.10
CA SER A 64 -0.77 20.82 4.47
C SER A 64 -1.64 19.61 4.19
N ASN A 65 -2.12 19.48 2.96
CA ASN A 65 -3.08 18.46 2.55
C ASN A 65 -2.45 17.08 2.32
N ASP A 66 -1.13 16.97 2.45
CA ASP A 66 -0.40 15.75 2.15
C ASP A 66 -0.62 14.69 3.24
N VAL A 67 -1.19 13.56 2.83
CA VAL A 67 -1.51 12.42 3.71
C VAL A 67 -1.10 11.10 3.08
N VAL A 68 -0.69 10.15 3.91
CA VAL A 68 -0.52 8.74 3.55
C VAL A 68 -1.29 7.85 4.52
N VAL A 69 -1.93 6.80 4.03
CA VAL A 69 -2.68 5.84 4.86
C VAL A 69 -1.85 4.59 5.08
N ALA A 70 -1.35 4.43 6.30
CA ALA A 70 -0.46 3.35 6.72
C ALA A 70 -1.23 2.19 7.38
N ILE A 71 -2.23 1.66 6.68
CA ILE A 71 -3.08 0.57 7.17
C ILE A 71 -2.94 -0.64 6.24
N GLY A 72 -2.50 -1.78 6.78
CA GLY A 72 -2.29 -2.99 5.98
C GLY A 72 -3.58 -3.65 5.48
N ASN A 73 -4.68 -3.55 6.23
CA ASN A 73 -5.98 -4.07 5.80
C ASN A 73 -6.52 -3.27 4.60
N ASN A 74 -6.78 -3.96 3.48
CA ASN A 74 -7.16 -3.35 2.20
C ASN A 74 -8.49 -2.57 2.28
N ASP A 75 -9.51 -3.12 2.95
CA ASP A 75 -10.82 -2.47 3.07
C ASP A 75 -10.75 -1.21 3.94
N ILE A 76 -10.11 -1.28 5.11
CA ILE A 76 -9.95 -0.12 5.99
C ILE A 76 -9.11 0.95 5.29
N ARG A 77 -8.02 0.56 4.61
CA ARG A 77 -7.19 1.49 3.82
C ARG A 77 -8.01 2.19 2.74
N GLN A 78 -8.83 1.46 1.98
CA GLN A 78 -9.73 2.02 0.98
C GLN A 78 -10.71 3.02 1.61
N GLN A 79 -11.36 2.66 2.72
CA GLN A 79 -12.33 3.52 3.41
C GLN A 79 -11.69 4.84 3.86
N LYS A 80 -10.51 4.77 4.49
CA LYS A 80 -9.77 5.96 4.94
C LYS A 80 -9.31 6.83 3.79
N ILE A 81 -8.76 6.23 2.74
CA ILE A 81 -8.34 6.97 1.53
C ILE A 81 -9.54 7.72 0.92
N LYS A 82 -10.67 7.05 0.73
CA LYS A 82 -11.87 7.69 0.17
C LYS A 82 -12.37 8.84 1.04
N SER A 83 -12.41 8.65 2.35
CA SER A 83 -12.82 9.69 3.30
C SER A 83 -11.90 10.90 3.26
N LEU A 84 -10.58 10.70 3.22
CA LEU A 84 -9.61 11.80 3.11
C LEU A 84 -9.73 12.55 1.78
N GLN A 85 -9.86 11.83 0.66
CA GLN A 85 -10.04 12.47 -0.66
C GLN A 85 -11.31 13.33 -0.72
N GLN A 86 -12.42 12.84 -0.16
CA GLN A 86 -13.67 13.60 -0.07
C GLN A 86 -13.54 14.89 0.76
N ASN A 87 -12.54 14.95 1.65
CA ASN A 87 -12.24 16.12 2.48
C ASN A 87 -11.03 16.92 1.95
N GLY A 88 -10.68 16.77 0.66
CA GLY A 88 -9.71 17.64 -0.02
C GLY A 88 -8.23 17.33 0.26
N PHE A 89 -7.93 16.17 0.85
CA PHE A 89 -6.55 15.76 1.08
C PHE A 89 -5.86 15.25 -0.20
N ASN A 90 -4.56 15.55 -0.30
CA ASN A 90 -3.67 15.04 -1.33
C ASN A 90 -3.06 13.71 -0.87
N LEU A 91 -3.39 12.63 -1.57
CA LEU A 91 -2.78 11.33 -1.31
C LEU A 91 -1.32 11.31 -1.77
N THR A 92 -0.40 11.27 -0.82
CA THR A 92 1.03 11.22 -1.11
C THR A 92 1.44 9.81 -1.49
N THR A 93 2.07 9.66 -2.66
CA THR A 93 2.78 8.44 -3.04
C THR A 93 4.18 8.50 -2.44
N LEU A 94 4.56 7.48 -1.69
CA LEU A 94 5.89 7.38 -1.08
C LEU A 94 6.69 6.27 -1.77
N THR A 95 7.92 6.59 -2.15
CA THR A 95 8.86 5.64 -2.75
C THR A 95 10.14 5.66 -1.95
N HIS A 96 10.50 4.53 -1.33
CA HIS A 96 11.76 4.41 -0.62
C HIS A 96 12.95 4.67 -1.58
N PRO A 97 14.01 5.37 -1.16
CA PRO A 97 15.14 5.73 -2.04
C PRO A 97 15.85 4.56 -2.72
N THR A 98 15.77 3.35 -2.15
CA THR A 98 16.37 2.12 -2.72
C THR A 98 15.45 1.32 -3.63
N ALA A 99 14.20 1.75 -3.84
CA ALA A 99 13.33 1.12 -4.80
C ALA A 99 13.78 1.44 -6.23
N VAL A 100 13.69 0.46 -7.13
CA VAL A 100 14.03 0.62 -8.56
C VAL A 100 12.74 0.70 -9.35
N ILE A 101 12.44 1.87 -9.90
CA ILE A 101 11.20 2.12 -10.63
C ILE A 101 11.54 2.52 -12.06
N SER A 102 10.97 1.78 -13.02
CA SER A 102 11.05 2.14 -14.42
C SER A 102 10.34 3.47 -14.68
N GLN A 103 10.98 4.37 -15.43
CA GLN A 103 10.38 5.62 -15.91
C GLN A 103 9.14 5.41 -16.78
N TYR A 104 8.93 4.20 -17.30
CA TYR A 104 7.78 3.83 -18.14
C TYR A 104 6.64 3.20 -17.36
N SER A 105 6.82 2.95 -16.06
CA SER A 105 5.75 2.47 -15.19
C SER A 105 4.79 3.61 -14.82
N LYS A 106 3.58 3.26 -14.39
CA LYS A 106 2.60 4.21 -13.86
C LYS A 106 2.23 3.82 -12.44
N ILE A 107 2.29 4.77 -11.52
CA ILE A 107 1.95 4.56 -10.10
C ILE A 107 0.92 5.61 -9.71
N ALA A 108 -0.25 5.15 -9.26
CA ALA A 108 -1.33 6.05 -8.86
C ALA A 108 -1.13 6.59 -7.42
N PRO A 109 -1.86 7.66 -7.04
CA PRO A 109 -1.73 8.31 -5.74
C PRO A 109 -1.98 7.40 -4.54
N GLY A 110 -1.36 7.73 -3.40
CA GLY A 110 -1.53 7.03 -2.12
C GLY A 110 -0.87 5.65 -2.05
N THR A 111 -0.21 5.22 -3.12
CA THR A 111 0.58 3.98 -3.15
C THR A 111 1.90 4.16 -2.42
N VAL A 112 2.31 3.13 -1.69
CA VAL A 112 3.60 3.11 -1.00
C VAL A 112 4.47 2.00 -1.57
N ILE A 113 5.71 2.37 -1.93
CA ILE A 113 6.73 1.49 -2.50
C ILE A 113 7.89 1.42 -1.51
N PHE A 114 8.10 0.23 -0.96
CA PHE A 114 9.03 -0.02 0.14
C PHE A 114 10.46 -0.29 -0.36
N ALA A 115 11.40 -0.36 0.57
CA ALA A 115 12.81 -0.59 0.30
C ALA A 115 13.06 -1.83 -0.58
N GLY A 116 13.92 -1.66 -1.59
CA GLY A 116 14.32 -2.73 -2.51
C GLY A 116 13.21 -3.26 -3.43
N ALA A 117 12.00 -2.68 -3.42
CA ALA A 117 10.97 -3.03 -4.37
C ALA A 117 11.40 -2.66 -5.80
N ILE A 118 11.01 -3.48 -6.77
CA ILE A 118 11.34 -3.29 -8.19
C ILE A 118 10.04 -3.25 -8.99
N ILE A 119 9.88 -2.21 -9.80
CA ILE A 119 8.74 -2.05 -10.72
C ILE A 119 9.28 -1.80 -12.12
N ASN A 120 9.12 -2.79 -12.99
CA ASN A 120 9.68 -2.78 -14.34
C ASN A 120 8.78 -2.06 -15.37
N ALA A 121 9.28 -1.99 -16.61
CA ALA A 121 8.69 -1.17 -17.66
C ALA A 121 7.21 -1.49 -17.93
N PHE A 122 6.41 -0.45 -18.11
CA PHE A 122 4.99 -0.53 -18.47
C PHE A 122 4.09 -1.23 -17.44
N ALA A 123 4.59 -1.52 -16.23
CA ALA A 123 3.74 -1.92 -15.12
C ALA A 123 2.81 -0.77 -14.70
N ASN A 124 1.56 -1.10 -14.36
CA ASN A 124 0.56 -0.14 -13.90
C ASN A 124 0.14 -0.50 -12.47
N ILE A 125 0.30 0.45 -11.54
CA ILE A 125 -0.03 0.28 -10.12
C ILE A 125 -1.18 1.22 -9.75
N GLY A 126 -2.28 0.64 -9.27
CA GLY A 126 -3.49 1.35 -8.85
C GLY A 126 -3.32 2.18 -7.58
N VAL A 127 -4.40 2.84 -7.18
CA VAL A 127 -4.47 3.77 -6.05
C VAL A 127 -4.29 3.03 -4.72
N GLY A 128 -3.55 3.60 -3.78
CA GLY A 128 -3.48 3.06 -2.42
C GLY A 128 -2.90 1.65 -2.33
N CYS A 129 -2.10 1.22 -3.30
CA CYS A 129 -1.43 -0.07 -3.27
C CYS A 129 -0.27 -0.07 -2.27
N ILE A 130 0.10 -1.25 -1.81
CA ILE A 130 1.34 -1.46 -1.07
C ILE A 130 2.22 -2.39 -1.87
N ILE A 131 3.35 -1.88 -2.37
CA ILE A 131 4.41 -2.67 -2.97
C ILE A 131 5.50 -2.81 -1.91
N ASN A 132 5.46 -3.92 -1.19
CA ASN A 132 6.18 -4.07 0.07
C ASN A 132 7.67 -4.44 -0.16
N THR A 133 8.43 -4.55 0.93
CA THR A 133 9.89 -4.70 0.90
C THR A 133 10.35 -5.81 -0.03
N ALA A 134 11.26 -5.49 -0.95
CA ALA A 134 11.82 -6.42 -1.94
C ALA A 134 10.78 -7.13 -2.83
N ALA A 135 9.56 -6.59 -2.98
CA ALA A 135 8.61 -7.09 -3.95
C ALA A 135 9.05 -6.73 -5.39
N VAL A 136 8.91 -7.67 -6.32
CA VAL A 136 9.27 -7.51 -7.73
C VAL A 136 8.00 -7.57 -8.57
N ILE A 137 7.78 -6.53 -9.37
CA ILE A 137 6.70 -6.41 -10.34
C ILE A 137 7.34 -6.30 -11.71
N GLU A 138 7.30 -7.39 -12.48
CA GLU A 138 7.87 -7.42 -13.82
C GLU A 138 7.10 -6.57 -14.83
N HIS A 139 7.68 -6.47 -16.02
CA HIS A 139 7.11 -5.71 -17.14
C HIS A 139 5.64 -6.07 -17.43
N ASP A 140 4.87 -5.10 -17.92
CA ASP A 140 3.47 -5.25 -18.34
C ASP A 140 2.49 -5.74 -17.25
N CYS A 141 2.90 -5.77 -15.97
CA CYS A 141 1.99 -6.13 -14.89
C CYS A 141 0.92 -5.06 -14.65
N SER A 142 -0.23 -5.48 -14.12
CA SER A 142 -1.31 -4.57 -13.72
C SER A 142 -1.78 -4.91 -12.30
N ILE A 143 -1.64 -3.96 -11.38
CA ILE A 143 -2.03 -4.12 -9.97
C ILE A 143 -3.22 -3.20 -9.68
N GLY A 144 -4.36 -3.79 -9.36
CA GLY A 144 -5.61 -3.10 -9.07
C GLY A 144 -5.55 -2.37 -7.72
N ASP A 145 -6.42 -1.38 -7.57
CA ASP A 145 -6.45 -0.47 -6.43
C ASP A 145 -6.47 -1.20 -5.09
N PHE A 146 -5.81 -0.62 -4.10
CA PHE A 146 -5.78 -1.10 -2.71
C PHE A 146 -5.25 -2.52 -2.55
N SER A 147 -4.53 -3.05 -3.54
CA SER A 147 -3.88 -4.36 -3.42
C SER A 147 -2.62 -4.28 -2.56
N HIS A 148 -2.25 -5.41 -1.96
CA HIS A 148 -1.04 -5.55 -1.15
C HIS A 148 -0.16 -6.65 -1.72
N ILE A 149 0.93 -6.25 -2.35
CA ILE A 149 2.00 -7.14 -2.78
C ILE A 149 2.99 -7.21 -1.62
N CYS A 150 2.93 -8.31 -0.85
CA CYS A 150 3.67 -8.46 0.41
C CYS A 150 5.19 -8.59 0.19
N PRO A 151 5.99 -8.61 1.27
CA PRO A 151 7.44 -8.61 1.12
C PRO A 151 7.91 -9.80 0.29
N ASN A 152 8.96 -9.59 -0.50
CA ASN A 152 9.61 -10.65 -1.28
C ASN A 152 8.66 -11.42 -2.24
N VAL A 153 7.53 -10.82 -2.63
CA VAL A 153 6.67 -11.38 -3.68
C VAL A 153 7.29 -11.08 -5.04
N ALA A 154 7.26 -12.05 -5.96
CA ALA A 154 7.68 -11.85 -7.34
C ALA A 154 6.53 -12.14 -8.31
N LEU A 155 6.13 -11.13 -9.08
CA LEU A 155 5.18 -11.25 -10.18
C LEU A 155 5.96 -11.26 -11.48
N ALA A 156 5.89 -12.34 -12.26
CA ALA A 156 6.52 -12.40 -13.58
C ALA A 156 5.75 -11.56 -14.62
N GLY A 157 6.30 -11.41 -15.82
CA GLY A 157 5.78 -10.49 -16.84
C GLY A 157 4.29 -10.67 -17.17
N GLY A 158 3.57 -9.56 -17.31
CA GLY A 158 2.17 -9.53 -17.71
C GLY A 158 1.18 -10.13 -16.71
N VAL A 159 1.55 -10.23 -15.42
CA VAL A 159 0.63 -10.66 -14.36
C VAL A 159 -0.38 -9.56 -14.04
N SER A 160 -1.65 -9.92 -13.87
CA SER A 160 -2.67 -9.02 -13.33
C SER A 160 -3.10 -9.44 -11.93
N VAL A 161 -3.19 -8.48 -11.01
CA VAL A 161 -3.69 -8.66 -9.64
C VAL A 161 -4.87 -7.71 -9.46
N GLY A 162 -6.04 -8.25 -9.16
CA GLY A 162 -7.27 -7.48 -9.02
C GLY A 162 -7.30 -6.63 -7.75
N THR A 163 -8.28 -5.73 -7.71
CA THR A 163 -8.52 -4.75 -6.64
C THR A 163 -8.64 -5.43 -5.28
N LYS A 164 -8.02 -4.85 -4.26
CA LYS A 164 -8.01 -5.34 -2.86
C LYS A 164 -7.48 -6.76 -2.68
N SER A 165 -6.72 -7.29 -3.64
CA SER A 165 -6.08 -8.59 -3.45
C SER A 165 -4.84 -8.49 -2.58
N TRP A 166 -4.58 -9.56 -1.83
CA TRP A 166 -3.45 -9.67 -0.91
C TRP A 166 -2.59 -10.85 -1.35
N VAL A 167 -1.39 -10.55 -1.86
CA VAL A 167 -0.43 -11.56 -2.31
C VAL A 167 0.60 -11.75 -1.21
N GLY A 168 0.55 -12.88 -0.50
CA GLY A 168 1.28 -13.11 0.73
C GLY A 168 2.80 -13.21 0.57
N ILE A 169 3.51 -12.90 1.66
CA ILE A 169 4.98 -12.83 1.72
C ILE A 169 5.66 -14.01 1.03
N GLY A 170 6.65 -13.74 0.18
CA GLY A 170 7.43 -14.77 -0.51
C GLY A 170 6.70 -15.53 -1.63
N SER A 171 5.48 -15.12 -2.01
CA SER A 171 4.76 -15.76 -3.11
C SER A 171 5.34 -15.42 -4.48
N GLN A 172 5.17 -16.32 -5.44
CA GLN A 172 5.66 -16.19 -6.81
C GLN A 172 4.53 -16.46 -7.79
N VAL A 173 4.36 -15.61 -8.79
CA VAL A 173 3.28 -15.72 -9.78
C VAL A 173 3.89 -15.88 -11.17
N LYS A 174 3.54 -16.97 -11.85
CA LYS A 174 3.94 -17.26 -13.23
C LYS A 174 3.47 -16.14 -14.17
N GLN A 175 4.18 -15.91 -15.27
CA GLN A 175 3.83 -14.90 -16.27
C GLN A 175 2.41 -15.09 -16.81
N LEU A 176 1.76 -13.99 -17.18
CA LEU A 176 0.43 -13.95 -17.80
C LEU A 176 -0.71 -14.54 -16.95
N ILE A 177 -0.50 -14.66 -15.63
CA ILE A 177 -1.54 -15.10 -14.70
C ILE A 177 -2.40 -13.91 -14.27
N ALA A 178 -3.70 -14.14 -14.22
CA ALA A 178 -4.68 -13.24 -13.62
C ALA A 178 -5.13 -13.74 -12.25
N ILE A 179 -4.88 -12.93 -11.22
CA ILE A 179 -5.47 -13.04 -9.89
C ILE A 179 -6.61 -12.01 -9.83
N GLY A 180 -7.82 -12.45 -9.55
CA GLY A 180 -9.01 -11.61 -9.49
C GLY A 180 -9.02 -10.64 -8.33
N ASP A 181 -10.14 -9.96 -8.15
CA ASP A 181 -10.35 -9.00 -7.05
C ASP A 181 -10.52 -9.72 -5.72
N ASN A 182 -10.15 -9.06 -4.62
CA ASN A 182 -10.39 -9.50 -3.26
C ASN A 182 -9.93 -10.96 -3.01
N CYS A 183 -8.80 -11.33 -3.60
CA CYS A 183 -8.19 -12.64 -3.41
C CYS A 183 -7.17 -12.61 -2.28
N LEU A 184 -7.02 -13.74 -1.58
CA LEU A 184 -5.93 -13.98 -0.64
C LEU A 184 -5.03 -15.08 -1.21
N ILE A 185 -3.82 -14.72 -1.58
CA ILE A 185 -2.77 -15.69 -1.89
C ILE A 185 -1.92 -15.89 -0.63
N GLY A 186 -1.90 -17.11 -0.12
CA GLY A 186 -1.16 -17.46 1.09
C GLY A 186 0.34 -17.23 0.96
N ALA A 187 1.01 -17.03 2.09
CA ALA A 187 2.47 -16.88 2.14
C ALA A 187 3.19 -18.05 1.44
N GLY A 188 4.26 -17.74 0.71
CA GLY A 188 5.11 -18.72 0.02
C GLY A 188 4.42 -19.49 -1.11
N SER A 189 3.29 -19.00 -1.64
CA SER A 189 2.55 -19.73 -2.66
C SER A 189 3.15 -19.58 -4.06
N THR A 190 3.07 -20.62 -4.88
CA THR A 190 3.49 -20.58 -6.30
C THR A 190 2.25 -20.62 -7.19
N VAL A 191 1.83 -19.46 -7.68
CA VAL A 191 0.62 -19.33 -8.49
C VAL A 191 0.94 -19.60 -9.96
N VAL A 192 0.45 -20.73 -10.48
CA VAL A 192 0.70 -21.20 -11.85
C VAL A 192 -0.55 -21.25 -12.73
N LYS A 193 -1.70 -20.86 -12.19
CA LYS A 193 -3.01 -20.79 -12.86
C LYS A 193 -3.77 -19.55 -12.40
N ASN A 194 -4.68 -19.05 -13.24
CA ASN A 194 -5.55 -17.94 -12.90
C ASN A 194 -6.38 -18.25 -11.66
N ILE A 195 -6.59 -17.24 -10.82
CA ILE A 195 -7.39 -17.31 -9.59
C ILE A 195 -8.56 -16.35 -9.75
N PRO A 196 -9.82 -16.84 -9.82
CA PRO A 196 -11.01 -15.98 -9.84
C PRO A 196 -11.14 -15.11 -8.59
N SER A 197 -11.90 -14.02 -8.68
CA SER A 197 -12.15 -13.08 -7.57
C SER A 197 -12.77 -13.75 -6.35
N ASN A 198 -12.56 -13.16 -5.16
CA ASN A 198 -13.11 -13.59 -3.87
C ASN A 198 -12.68 -15.00 -3.43
N LEU A 199 -11.48 -15.42 -3.83
CA LEU A 199 -10.95 -16.72 -3.48
C LEU A 199 -9.67 -16.62 -2.64
N THR A 200 -9.48 -17.66 -1.84
CA THR A 200 -8.25 -17.88 -1.09
C THR A 200 -7.50 -19.07 -1.69
N ALA A 201 -6.21 -18.89 -2.01
CA ALA A 201 -5.35 -19.94 -2.57
C ALA A 201 -4.02 -20.06 -1.83
N PHE A 202 -3.53 -21.30 -1.64
CA PHE A 202 -2.30 -21.60 -0.90
C PHE A 202 -1.48 -22.71 -1.56
N GLY A 203 -0.17 -22.69 -1.34
CA GLY A 203 0.73 -23.81 -1.60
C GLY A 203 1.57 -23.67 -2.87
N SER A 204 2.34 -24.72 -3.18
CA SER A 204 3.18 -24.81 -4.37
C SER A 204 2.94 -26.15 -5.07
N PRO A 205 2.18 -26.20 -6.18
CA PRO A 205 1.45 -25.07 -6.77
C PRO A 205 0.29 -24.59 -5.89
N ALA A 206 -0.09 -23.33 -6.04
CA ALA A 206 -1.20 -22.74 -5.30
C ALA A 206 -2.54 -23.36 -5.72
N VAL A 207 -3.34 -23.76 -4.76
CA VAL A 207 -4.67 -24.35 -4.96
C VAL A 207 -5.70 -23.53 -4.18
N VAL A 208 -6.87 -23.30 -4.78
CA VAL A 208 -8.00 -22.63 -4.12
C VAL A 208 -8.54 -23.51 -2.99
N ILE A 209 -8.61 -22.95 -1.78
CA ILE A 209 -9.05 -23.68 -0.57
C ILE A 209 -10.34 -23.14 0.04
N LYS A 210 -10.75 -21.90 -0.30
CA LYS A 210 -11.95 -21.27 0.27
C LYS A 210 -12.49 -20.15 -0.62
N SER A 211 -13.81 -19.99 -0.65
CA SER A 211 -14.51 -18.78 -1.12
C SER A 211 -14.85 -17.87 0.06
N HIS A 212 -14.68 -16.56 -0.12
CA HIS A 212 -15.06 -15.55 0.86
C HIS A 212 -16.57 -15.47 1.08
#